data_AF-A0A7M2A9A2-F1
#
_entry.id   AF-A0A7M2A9A2-F1
#
_cell.length_a   1.000
_cell.length_b   1.000
_cell.length_c   1.000
_cell.angle_alpha   90.00
_cell.angle_beta   90.00
_cell.angle_gamma   90.00
#
_symmetry.space_group_name_H-M   'P 1'
#
loop_
_entity.id
_entity.type
_entity.pdbx_description
1 polymer ?
#
loop_
_entity_poly.entity_id
_entity_poly.type
_entity_poly.pdbx_seq_one_letter_code
_entity_poly.pdbx_strand_id
1 'polypeptide(L)'
;MDNLVRNIIYSSIKNFFENESDFFDYTSQTGMTEWNLTHHLCNELSKYFLWLNKEVDVAKRNYDNKRPDIIFHKRRTNKFNFLVVEAKKNPNDKQLDIIKLKNNWMVRPLNYRFGEYINIWGKGEFEAILITRDGSEIKIDETTRVCLQTQASHTMMDARVKKALNVHANLS
;
A
#
# COMPACT_ATOMS: atom_id res chain seq x y z
N MET A 1 -4.30 1.06 -12.37
CA MET A 1 -3.13 0.85 -11.50
C MET A 1 -3.52 1.00 -10.03
N ASP A 2 -4.29 2.01 -9.70
CA ASP A 2 -4.65 2.37 -8.32
C ASP A 2 -5.37 1.22 -7.59
N ASN A 3 -6.31 0.54 -8.25
CA ASN A 3 -6.93 -0.68 -7.72
C ASN A 3 -5.91 -1.78 -7.39
N LEU A 4 -4.88 -1.96 -8.21
CA LEU A 4 -3.84 -2.97 -7.94
C LEU A 4 -3.03 -2.59 -6.69
N VAL A 5 -2.63 -1.33 -6.57
CA VAL A 5 -1.89 -0.83 -5.39
C VAL A 5 -2.74 -0.94 -4.14
N ARG A 6 -4.01 -0.53 -4.21
CA ARG A 6 -5.01 -0.69 -3.15
C ARG A 6 -5.13 -2.14 -2.68
N ASN A 7 -5.21 -3.08 -3.61
CA ASN A 7 -5.31 -4.51 -3.30
C ASN A 7 -4.01 -5.06 -2.69
N ILE A 8 -2.86 -4.59 -3.15
CA ILE A 8 -1.55 -4.94 -2.57
C ILE A 8 -1.47 -4.48 -1.12
N ILE A 9 -1.85 -3.23 -0.84
CA ILE A 9 -1.80 -2.68 0.52
C ILE A 9 -2.76 -3.43 1.43
N TYR A 10 -4.01 -3.64 1.01
CA TYR A 10 -4.98 -4.45 1.76
C TYR A 10 -4.45 -5.85 2.06
N SER A 11 -3.89 -6.53 1.06
CA SER A 11 -3.34 -7.88 1.23
C SER A 11 -2.13 -7.88 2.17
N SER A 12 -1.29 -6.84 2.12
CA SER A 12 -0.13 -6.69 3.02
C SER A 12 -0.58 -6.50 4.48
N ILE A 13 -1.63 -5.70 4.72
CA ILE A 13 -2.22 -5.51 6.06
C ILE A 13 -2.84 -6.83 6.57
N LYS A 14 -3.55 -7.57 5.72
CA LYS A 14 -4.11 -8.88 6.10
C LYS A 14 -3.00 -9.88 6.43
N ASN A 15 -1.98 -9.97 5.58
CA ASN A 15 -0.85 -10.85 5.83
C ASN A 15 -0.09 -10.45 7.11
N PHE A 16 0.03 -9.15 7.41
CA PHE A 16 0.60 -8.69 8.68
C PHE A 16 -0.18 -9.28 9.87
N PHE A 17 -1.52 -9.15 9.88
CA PHE A 17 -2.32 -9.73 10.97
C PHE A 17 -2.26 -11.26 11.05
N GLU A 18 -2.09 -11.93 9.91
CA GLU A 18 -1.99 -13.40 9.84
C GLU A 18 -0.62 -13.91 10.29
N ASN A 19 0.47 -13.26 9.89
CA ASN A 19 1.84 -13.70 10.16
C ASN A 19 2.39 -13.20 11.49
N GLU A 20 1.91 -12.05 11.98
CA GLU A 20 2.38 -11.37 13.19
C GLU A 20 1.28 -11.40 14.26
N SER A 21 0.74 -12.60 14.52
CA SER A 21 -0.50 -12.78 15.29
C SER A 21 -0.42 -12.39 16.77
N ASP A 22 0.81 -12.34 17.28
CA ASP A 22 1.23 -11.98 18.64
C ASP A 22 1.84 -10.56 18.71
N PHE A 23 1.83 -9.81 17.61
CA PHE A 23 2.41 -8.47 17.53
C PHE A 23 1.84 -7.49 18.57
N PHE A 24 0.62 -7.70 19.06
CA PHE A 24 -0.01 -6.87 20.09
C PHE A 24 0.19 -7.38 21.52
N ASP A 25 0.83 -8.54 21.69
CA ASP A 25 0.96 -9.24 22.97
C ASP A 25 2.26 -8.84 23.68
N TYR A 26 2.27 -7.63 24.23
CA TYR A 26 3.44 -7.09 24.93
C TYR A 26 3.50 -7.51 26.41
N THR A 27 4.71 -7.62 26.95
CA THR A 27 4.92 -7.81 28.39
C THR A 27 5.00 -6.46 29.10
N SER A 28 5.13 -6.46 30.44
CA SER A 28 5.39 -5.21 31.17
C SER A 28 6.79 -4.62 30.92
N GLN A 29 7.69 -5.35 30.25
CA GLN A 29 9.04 -4.92 29.93
C GLN A 29 9.24 -4.54 28.46
N THR A 30 8.25 -4.83 27.59
CA THR A 30 8.31 -4.53 26.16
C THR A 30 7.08 -3.70 25.76
N GLY A 31 7.18 -2.93 24.69
CA GLY A 31 6.06 -2.12 24.23
C GLY A 31 6.10 -1.87 22.74
N MET A 32 4.93 -1.59 22.17
CA MET A 32 4.80 -1.24 20.76
C MET A 32 5.34 0.17 20.50
N THR A 33 6.26 0.30 19.55
CA THR A 33 6.55 1.59 18.93
C THR A 33 6.00 1.63 17.52
N GLU A 34 5.73 2.84 17.00
CA GLU A 34 5.42 3.01 15.57
C GLU A 34 6.55 2.45 14.70
N TRP A 35 7.80 2.52 15.18
CA TRP A 35 8.95 1.98 14.47
C TRP A 35 8.88 0.47 14.26
N ASN A 36 8.47 -0.29 15.29
CA ASN A 36 8.23 -1.73 15.17
C ASN A 36 7.17 -1.99 14.09
N LEU A 37 6.01 -1.32 14.17
CA LEU A 37 4.93 -1.45 13.18
C LEU A 37 5.42 -1.20 11.76
N THR A 38 6.16 -0.10 11.57
CA THR A 38 6.72 0.30 10.28
C THR A 38 7.61 -0.78 9.67
N HIS A 39 8.45 -1.44 10.47
CA HIS A 39 9.32 -2.52 9.98
C HIS A 39 8.52 -3.74 9.51
N HIS A 40 7.55 -4.21 10.30
CA HIS A 40 6.74 -5.37 9.93
C HIS A 40 5.86 -5.07 8.70
N LEU A 41 5.22 -3.90 8.64
CA LEU A 41 4.47 -3.47 7.46
C LEU A 41 5.36 -3.35 6.21
N CYS A 42 6.56 -2.80 6.34
CA CYS A 42 7.52 -2.71 5.23
C CYS A 42 7.89 -4.09 4.68
N ASN A 43 8.03 -5.09 5.55
CA ASN A 43 8.29 -6.47 5.15
C ASN A 43 7.14 -7.04 4.31
N GLU A 44 5.90 -6.90 4.75
CA GLU A 44 4.74 -7.39 4.00
C GLU A 44 4.56 -6.66 2.65
N LEU A 45 4.61 -5.33 2.65
CA LEU A 45 4.51 -4.53 1.42
C LEU A 45 5.61 -4.91 0.41
N SER A 46 6.83 -5.17 0.89
CA SER A 46 7.96 -5.46 0.01
C SER A 46 7.83 -6.74 -0.81
N LYS A 47 6.99 -7.70 -0.37
CA LYS A 47 6.72 -8.93 -1.11
C LYS A 47 6.08 -8.66 -2.47
N TYR A 48 5.41 -7.52 -2.64
CA TYR A 48 4.73 -7.13 -3.87
C TYR A 48 5.52 -6.12 -4.73
N PHE A 49 6.49 -5.43 -4.14
CA PHE A 49 7.31 -4.40 -4.80
C PHE A 49 8.76 -4.85 -5.00
N LEU A 50 8.98 -6.13 -5.36
CA LEU A 50 10.30 -6.78 -5.46
C LEU A 50 11.29 -6.07 -6.39
N TRP A 51 10.79 -5.32 -7.36
CA TRP A 51 11.60 -4.58 -8.32
C TRP A 51 12.02 -3.18 -7.82
N LEU A 52 11.61 -2.76 -6.63
CA LEU A 52 11.95 -1.46 -6.03
C LEU A 52 12.90 -1.64 -4.84
N ASN A 53 13.68 -0.60 -4.55
CA ASN A 53 14.36 -0.46 -3.27
C ASN A 53 13.32 -0.08 -2.21
N LYS A 54 13.44 -0.68 -1.02
CA LYS A 54 12.66 -0.31 0.19
C LYS A 54 13.58 0.33 1.21
N GLU A 55 13.15 1.42 1.82
CA GLU A 55 13.89 2.09 2.89
C GLU A 55 12.89 2.53 3.97
N VAL A 56 13.27 2.35 5.24
CA VAL A 56 12.50 2.74 6.43
C VAL A 56 13.19 3.92 7.10
N ASP A 57 12.42 4.93 7.52
CA ASP A 57 12.91 6.14 8.22
C ASP A 57 14.11 6.84 7.54
N VAL A 58 14.08 6.96 6.20
CA VAL A 58 15.20 7.55 5.46
C VAL A 58 15.14 9.06 5.42
N ALA A 59 16.19 9.71 5.93
CA ALA A 59 16.33 11.16 5.87
C ALA A 59 16.51 11.68 4.44
N LYS A 60 15.64 12.62 4.05
CA LYS A 60 15.78 13.39 2.81
C LYS A 60 16.57 14.67 3.11
N ARG A 61 17.89 14.61 2.92
CA ARG A 61 18.82 15.72 3.27
C ARG A 61 18.42 17.07 2.67
N ASN A 62 17.96 17.10 1.42
CA ASN A 62 17.54 18.31 0.73
C ASN A 62 16.09 18.74 1.06
N TYR A 63 15.51 18.17 2.12
CA TYR A 63 14.14 18.39 2.60
C TYR A 63 14.16 18.49 4.13
N ASP A 64 15.04 19.33 4.67
CA ASP A 64 15.18 19.60 6.11
C ASP A 64 15.36 18.33 6.96
N ASN A 65 15.97 17.30 6.38
CA ASN A 65 16.10 15.97 6.98
C ASN A 65 14.77 15.31 7.40
N LYS A 66 13.64 15.75 6.83
CA LYS A 66 12.34 15.10 7.00
C LYS A 66 12.43 13.63 6.58
N ARG A 67 11.64 12.80 7.24
CA ARG A 67 11.64 11.34 7.09
C ARG A 67 10.21 10.83 6.87
N PRO A 68 9.95 10.15 5.75
CA PRO A 68 8.79 9.26 5.65
C PRO A 68 9.08 7.94 6.37
N ASP A 69 8.03 7.28 6.83
CA ASP A 69 8.19 6.01 7.56
C ASP A 69 8.67 4.88 6.64
N ILE A 70 8.07 4.76 5.45
CA ILE A 70 8.48 3.77 4.44
C ILE A 70 8.50 4.42 3.06
N ILE A 71 9.49 4.07 2.25
CA ILE A 71 9.48 4.37 0.82
C ILE A 71 9.79 3.15 -0.03
N PHE A 72 9.17 3.12 -1.22
CA PHE A 72 9.51 2.23 -2.32
C PHE A 72 9.92 3.06 -3.53
N HIS A 73 11.17 2.91 -3.97
CA HIS A 73 11.73 3.74 -5.03
C HIS A 73 12.86 3.05 -5.81
N LYS A 74 13.42 3.73 -6.81
CA LYS A 74 14.74 3.36 -7.37
C LYS A 74 15.79 4.36 -6.90
N ARG A 75 16.94 3.86 -6.47
CA ARG A 75 18.10 4.72 -6.15
C ARG A 75 18.55 5.52 -7.38
N ARG A 76 19.13 6.70 -7.11
CA ARG A 76 19.71 7.63 -8.10
C ARG A 76 18.71 8.33 -9.05
N THR A 77 17.40 8.12 -8.89
CA THR A 77 16.40 8.80 -9.73
C THR A 77 15.08 9.01 -9.00
N ASN A 78 14.42 10.15 -9.23
CA ASN A 78 13.07 10.40 -8.74
C ASN A 78 11.98 9.88 -9.70
N LYS A 79 12.34 9.43 -10.92
CA LYS A 79 11.39 8.94 -11.93
C LYS A 79 10.59 7.72 -11.46
N PHE A 80 11.14 6.97 -10.51
CA PHE A 80 10.54 5.78 -9.93
C PHE A 80 10.36 5.91 -8.41
N ASN A 81 10.12 7.12 -7.90
CA ASN A 81 9.57 7.28 -6.55
C ASN A 81 8.12 6.81 -6.58
N PHE A 82 7.87 5.58 -6.13
CA PHE A 82 6.63 4.89 -6.41
C PHE A 82 5.61 5.05 -5.29
N LEU A 83 5.96 4.60 -4.08
CA LEU A 83 5.08 4.61 -2.91
C LEU A 83 5.83 5.23 -1.72
N VAL A 84 5.16 6.11 -1.00
CA VAL A 84 5.58 6.64 0.30
C VAL A 84 4.48 6.37 1.31
N VAL A 85 4.84 5.90 2.50
CA VAL A 85 3.89 5.48 3.54
C VAL A 85 4.17 6.22 4.83
N GLU A 86 3.10 6.65 5.50
CA GLU A 86 3.08 7.08 6.89
C GLU A 86 2.30 6.04 7.71
N ALA A 87 2.91 5.48 8.74
CA ALA A 87 2.36 4.42 9.56
C ALA A 87 2.12 4.92 10.99
N LYS A 88 0.91 4.76 11.50
CA LYS A 88 0.47 5.18 12.83
C LYS A 88 -0.08 4.02 13.63
N LYS A 89 -0.05 4.19 14.96
CA LYS A 89 -0.70 3.27 15.90
C LYS A 89 -1.82 3.90 16.72
N ASN A 90 -2.09 5.18 16.50
CA ASN A 90 -3.10 5.94 17.21
C ASN A 90 -3.87 6.78 16.19
N PRO A 91 -5.23 6.76 16.22
CA PRO A 91 -6.08 7.53 15.29
C PRO A 91 -5.97 9.06 15.41
N ASN A 92 -5.19 9.58 16.35
CA ASN A 92 -5.03 11.02 16.51
C ASN A 92 -4.25 11.62 15.33
N ASP A 93 -4.92 12.53 14.63
CA ASP A 93 -4.36 13.44 13.63
C ASP A 93 -3.90 12.86 12.28
N LYS A 94 -4.73 11.96 11.73
CA LYS A 94 -4.62 11.50 10.33
C LYS A 94 -4.48 12.64 9.31
N GLN A 95 -5.14 13.78 9.54
CA GLN A 95 -5.13 14.87 8.56
C GLN A 95 -3.74 15.48 8.39
N LEU A 96 -2.98 15.68 9.47
CA LEU A 96 -1.60 16.16 9.35
C LEU A 96 -0.71 15.19 8.57
N ASP A 97 -0.86 13.87 8.75
CA ASP A 97 -0.09 12.88 7.98
C ASP A 97 -0.48 12.85 6.50
N ILE A 98 -1.77 12.97 6.18
CA ILE A 98 -2.23 13.10 4.79
C ILE A 98 -1.68 14.39 4.14
N ILE A 99 -1.71 15.50 4.86
CA ILE A 99 -1.13 16.77 4.41
C ILE A 99 0.38 16.62 4.21
N LYS A 100 1.09 15.95 5.12
CA LYS A 100 2.53 15.64 5.02
C LYS A 100 2.81 14.83 3.75
N LEU A 101 2.04 13.77 3.48
CA LEU A 101 2.16 12.96 2.27
C LEU A 101 2.02 13.83 1.01
N LYS A 102 0.92 14.57 0.91
CA LYS A 102 0.59 15.41 -0.25
C LYS A 102 1.63 16.51 -0.46
N ASN A 103 1.98 17.26 0.58
CA ASN A 103 2.75 18.51 0.46
C ASN A 103 4.27 18.31 0.56
N ASN A 104 4.77 17.23 1.15
CA ASN A 104 6.21 17.00 1.24
C ASN A 104 6.70 15.96 0.23
N TRP A 105 5.94 14.90 0.00
CA TRP A 105 6.45 13.71 -0.71
C TRP A 105 5.91 13.57 -2.13
N MET A 106 4.64 13.87 -2.35
CA MET A 106 3.99 13.68 -3.66
C MET A 106 4.19 14.85 -4.62
N VAL A 107 4.79 15.96 -4.16
CA VAL A 107 5.13 17.14 -4.97
C VAL A 107 6.59 17.13 -5.43
N ARG A 108 6.92 18.05 -6.35
CA ARG A 108 8.28 18.21 -6.87
C ARG A 108 9.28 18.61 -5.76
N PRO A 109 10.56 18.22 -5.89
CA PRO A 109 11.12 17.28 -6.88
C PRO A 109 10.88 15.78 -6.60
N LEU A 110 10.39 15.38 -5.44
CA LEU A 110 10.27 13.95 -5.08
C LEU A 110 9.20 13.21 -5.90
N ASN A 111 8.03 13.81 -6.12
CA ASN A 111 6.95 13.31 -6.99
C ASN A 111 6.62 11.83 -6.77
N TYR A 112 6.47 11.38 -5.51
CA TYR A 112 5.99 10.02 -5.28
C TYR A 112 4.64 9.79 -5.97
N ARG A 113 4.51 8.67 -6.69
CA ARG A 113 3.31 8.37 -7.49
C ARG A 113 2.08 8.10 -6.62
N PHE A 114 2.30 7.45 -5.48
CA PHE A 114 1.29 7.11 -4.49
C PHE A 114 1.79 7.52 -3.10
N GLY A 115 0.89 8.09 -2.31
CA GLY A 115 1.04 8.22 -0.86
C GLY A 115 0.09 7.25 -0.18
N GLU A 116 0.45 6.78 1.01
CA GLU A 116 -0.37 5.86 1.77
C GLU A 116 -0.31 6.23 3.25
N TYR A 117 -1.48 6.32 3.87
CA TYR A 117 -1.61 6.41 5.32
C TYR A 117 -2.13 5.08 5.85
N ILE A 118 -1.42 4.45 6.78
CA ILE A 118 -1.85 3.22 7.44
C ILE A 118 -1.85 3.47 8.95
N ASN A 119 -2.98 3.23 9.59
CA ASN A 119 -3.10 3.24 11.03
C ASN A 119 -3.57 1.86 11.51
N ILE A 120 -2.83 1.26 12.44
CA ILE A 120 -3.17 -0.04 13.05
C ILE A 120 -3.06 0.11 14.56
N TRP A 121 -4.19 0.01 15.27
CA TRP A 121 -4.25 0.24 16.72
C TRP A 121 -4.68 -0.99 17.53
N GLY A 122 -4.99 -2.11 16.86
CA GLY A 122 -5.40 -3.35 17.51
C GLY A 122 -5.47 -4.51 16.53
N LYS A 123 -5.76 -5.70 17.07
CA LYS A 123 -5.84 -6.93 16.27
C LYS A 123 -7.02 -6.86 15.28
N GLY A 124 -6.71 -6.81 13.99
CA GLY A 124 -7.71 -6.63 12.93
C GLY A 124 -8.28 -5.21 12.84
N GLU A 125 -7.83 -4.28 13.69
CA GLU A 125 -8.32 -2.91 13.73
C GLU A 125 -7.36 -1.99 12.99
N PHE A 126 -7.82 -1.46 11.85
CA PHE A 126 -7.01 -0.57 11.04
C PHE A 126 -7.84 0.43 10.24
N GLU A 127 -7.17 1.50 9.82
CA GLU A 127 -7.61 2.42 8.78
C GLU A 127 -6.47 2.57 7.78
N ALA A 128 -6.77 2.47 6.49
CA ALA A 128 -5.79 2.69 5.43
C ALA A 128 -6.39 3.54 4.31
N ILE A 129 -5.58 4.46 3.78
CA ILE A 129 -5.99 5.42 2.75
C ILE A 129 -4.89 5.58 1.71
N LEU A 130 -5.23 5.21 0.48
CA LEU A 130 -4.39 5.42 -0.69
C LEU A 130 -4.64 6.81 -1.27
N ILE A 131 -3.57 7.58 -1.39
CA ILE A 131 -3.56 8.90 -2.02
C ILE A 131 -2.97 8.76 -3.43
N THR A 132 -3.76 9.11 -4.43
CA THR A 132 -3.34 9.13 -5.84
C THR A 132 -2.74 10.48 -6.21
N ARG A 133 -2.03 10.54 -7.34
CA ARG A 133 -1.29 11.73 -7.79
C ARG A 133 -2.18 12.95 -8.06
N ASP A 134 -3.43 12.74 -8.43
CA ASP A 134 -4.44 13.79 -8.60
C ASP A 134 -5.00 14.31 -7.25
N GLY A 135 -4.55 13.74 -6.13
CA GLY A 135 -4.97 14.11 -4.78
C GLY A 135 -6.17 13.33 -4.25
N SER A 136 -6.75 12.41 -5.04
CA SER A 136 -7.86 11.57 -4.60
C SER A 136 -7.45 10.67 -3.45
N GLU A 137 -8.36 10.49 -2.49
CA GLU A 137 -8.18 9.66 -1.31
C GLU A 137 -9.12 8.45 -1.42
N ILE A 138 -8.55 7.26 -1.44
CA ILE A 138 -9.26 6.00 -1.63
C ILE A 138 -9.10 5.17 -0.36
N LYS A 139 -10.19 4.99 0.37
CA LYS A 139 -10.21 4.11 1.55
C LYS A 139 -9.89 2.66 1.15
N ILE A 140 -9.10 2.00 1.98
CA ILE A 140 -8.78 0.58 1.88
C ILE A 140 -9.56 -0.18 2.95
N ASP A 141 -10.44 -1.07 2.51
CA ASP A 141 -11.25 -1.93 3.37
C ASP A 141 -11.50 -3.31 2.73
N GLU A 142 -12.25 -4.19 3.38
CA GLU A 142 -12.49 -5.56 2.90
C GLU A 142 -13.17 -5.65 1.52
N THR A 143 -13.94 -4.62 1.13
CA THR A 143 -14.62 -4.58 -0.18
C THR A 143 -13.63 -4.47 -1.34
N THR A 144 -12.38 -4.09 -1.04
CA THR A 144 -11.26 -3.99 -1.96
C THR A 144 -11.00 -5.29 -2.74
N ARG A 145 -11.29 -6.48 -2.17
CA ARG A 145 -11.11 -7.77 -2.86
C ARG A 145 -12.11 -8.05 -3.99
N VAL A 146 -13.32 -7.47 -3.94
CA VAL A 146 -14.41 -7.83 -4.85
C VAL A 146 -14.11 -7.44 -6.31
N CYS A 147 -13.23 -6.45 -6.52
CA CYS A 147 -12.96 -5.89 -7.84
C CYS A 147 -12.12 -6.79 -8.77
N LEU A 148 -11.27 -7.69 -8.23
CA LEU A 148 -10.48 -8.61 -9.07
C LEU A 148 -11.24 -9.88 -9.45
N GLN A 149 -12.11 -10.40 -8.58
CA GLN A 149 -12.88 -11.61 -8.87
C GLN A 149 -13.94 -11.35 -9.95
N THR A 150 -14.61 -10.19 -9.94
CA THR A 150 -15.58 -9.84 -10.99
C THR A 150 -14.91 -9.62 -12.35
N GLN A 151 -13.73 -8.98 -12.40
CA GLN A 151 -13.02 -8.77 -13.66
C GLN A 151 -12.43 -10.06 -14.25
N ALA A 152 -11.89 -10.96 -13.41
CA ALA A 152 -11.40 -12.27 -13.84
C ALA A 152 -12.55 -13.20 -14.30
N SER A 153 -13.72 -13.10 -13.68
CA SER A 153 -14.91 -13.86 -14.07
C SER A 153 -15.45 -13.41 -15.43
N HIS A 154 -15.51 -12.09 -15.67
CA HIS A 154 -15.97 -11.53 -16.95
C HIS A 154 -15.01 -11.88 -18.10
N THR A 155 -13.69 -11.74 -17.90
CA THR A 155 -12.71 -12.10 -18.94
C THR A 155 -12.67 -13.60 -19.24
N MET A 156 -12.91 -14.47 -18.24
CA MET A 156 -13.03 -15.91 -18.49
C MET A 156 -14.34 -16.30 -19.19
N MET A 157 -15.46 -15.61 -18.92
CA MET A 157 -16.71 -15.83 -19.69
C MET A 157 -16.55 -15.41 -21.15
N ASP A 158 -15.97 -14.23 -21.42
CA ASP A 158 -15.76 -13.74 -22.78
C ASP A 158 -14.82 -14.64 -23.60
N ALA A 159 -13.77 -15.17 -22.96
CA ALA A 159 -12.85 -16.12 -23.60
C ALA A 159 -13.52 -17.46 -23.94
N ARG A 160 -14.43 -17.96 -23.08
CA ARG A 160 -15.20 -19.18 -23.34
C ARG A 160 -16.23 -19.00 -24.45
N VAL A 161 -16.92 -17.85 -24.49
CA VAL A 161 -17.89 -17.52 -25.54
C VAL A 161 -17.19 -17.38 -26.91
N LYS A 162 -16.06 -16.68 -26.99
CA LYS A 162 -15.28 -16.58 -28.23
C LYS A 162 -14.74 -17.93 -28.71
N LYS A 163 -14.32 -18.80 -27.79
CA LYS A 163 -13.87 -20.16 -28.13
C LYS A 163 -15.02 -21.01 -28.67
N ALA A 164 -16.23 -20.91 -28.10
CA ALA A 164 -17.41 -21.64 -28.57
C ALA A 164 -17.85 -21.17 -29.98
N LEU A 165 -17.83 -19.86 -30.24
CA LEU A 165 -18.19 -19.30 -31.54
C LEU A 165 -17.19 -19.67 -32.65
N ASN A 166 -15.89 -19.75 -32.34
CA ASN A 166 -14.87 -20.18 -33.32
C ASN A 166 -14.91 -21.68 -33.63
N VAL A 167 -15.48 -22.52 -32.76
CA VAL A 167 -15.64 -23.96 -33.05
C VAL A 167 -16.80 -24.19 -34.03
N HIS A 168 -17.83 -23.34 -34.03
CA HIS A 168 -18.94 -23.44 -34.98
C HIS A 168 -18.61 -22.86 -36.37
N ALA A 169 -17.69 -21.90 -36.48
CA ALA A 169 -17.28 -21.32 -37.76
C ALA A 169 -16.33 -22.23 -38.59
N ASN A 170 -15.77 -23.28 -37.98
CA ASN A 170 -14.83 -24.21 -38.64
C ASN A 170 -15.46 -25.57 -39.00
N LEU A 171 -16.79 -25.69 -38.89
CA LEU A 171 -17.56 -26.90 -39.20
C LEU A 171 -18.60 -26.68 -40.32
N SER A 172 -18.51 -25.58 -41.05
CA SER A 172 -19.34 -25.25 -42.21
C SER A 172 -18.53 -25.20 -43.49
#